data_AF-A0A0G0SML5-F1
#
_entry.id   AF-A0A0G0SML5-F1
#
_cell.length_a   1.000
_cell.length_b   1.000
_cell.length_c   1.000
_cell.angle_alpha   90.00
_cell.angle_beta   90.00
_cell.angle_gamma   90.00
#
_symmetry.space_group_name_H-M   'P 1'
#
loop_
_entity.id
_entity.type
_entity.pdbx_description
1 polymer ?
#
loop_
_entity_poly.entity_id
_entity_poly.type
_entity_poly.pdbx_seq_one_letter_code
_entity_poly.pdbx_strand_id
1 'polypeptide(L)'
;MSTEIGKVLPTEITTELSSSYLDYAMSVIVARALPDVRDGMKPVHRRILYAMHLMGLHYSTSSTTKSAKVVGEVLGKYHPHGDMAVYDAMVRLAQTFSMRYPLVHGQGNFGSVDGDPPAAMRYCVTGSSLIVTDGGLERIRDIGRRKNV
;
A
#
# COMPACT_ATOMS: atom_id res chain seq x y z
N MET A 1 28.91 30.55 32.02
CA MET A 1 28.30 30.70 30.68
C MET A 1 27.06 29.82 30.66
N SER A 2 25.89 30.43 30.81
CA SER A 2 24.60 29.75 30.79
C SER A 2 24.32 29.33 29.36
N THR A 3 24.33 28.02 29.10
CA THR A 3 23.92 27.46 27.81
C THR A 3 22.45 27.83 27.61
N GLU A 4 22.15 28.66 26.62
CA GLU A 4 20.77 28.91 26.17
C GLU A 4 20.24 27.64 25.51
N ILE A 5 19.79 26.70 26.34
CA ILE A 5 18.84 25.67 25.92
C ILE A 5 17.58 26.46 25.52
N GLY A 6 17.14 26.32 24.27
CA GLY A 6 16.15 27.21 23.64
C GLY A 6 14.85 27.45 24.42
N LYS A 7 14.01 28.35 23.92
CA LYS A 7 12.78 28.81 24.59
C LYS A 7 11.89 27.64 25.07
N VAL A 8 11.87 27.41 26.39
CA VAL A 8 10.99 26.41 27.03
C VAL A 8 9.61 27.02 27.23
N LEU A 9 8.59 26.43 26.63
CA LEU A 9 7.19 26.80 26.84
C LEU A 9 6.56 25.80 27.81
N PRO A 10 6.01 26.25 28.96
CA PRO A 10 5.27 25.36 29.83
C PRO A 10 3.95 24.94 29.16
N THR A 11 3.68 23.65 29.12
CA THR A 11 2.44 23.08 28.57
C THR A 11 1.76 22.22 29.62
N GLU A 12 0.44 22.31 29.70
CA GLU A 12 -0.37 21.53 30.62
C GLU A 12 -0.52 20.08 30.09
N ILE A 13 -0.30 19.10 30.96
CA ILE A 13 -0.19 17.68 30.57
C ILE A 13 -1.50 17.10 30.06
N THR A 14 -2.64 17.42 30.67
CA THR A 14 -3.94 16.87 30.26
C THR A 14 -4.37 17.40 28.88
N THR A 15 -4.02 18.65 28.58
CA THR A 15 -4.26 19.33 27.31
C THR A 15 -3.38 18.74 26.22
N GLU A 16 -2.07 18.59 26.47
CA GLU A 16 -1.15 17.97 25.53
C GLU A 16 -1.57 16.53 25.23
N LEU A 17 -1.81 15.73 26.28
CA LEU A 17 -2.18 14.32 26.12
C LEU A 17 -3.46 14.15 25.30
N SER A 18 -4.47 14.99 25.54
CA SER A 18 -5.72 14.97 24.78
C SER A 18 -5.49 15.35 23.31
N SER A 19 -4.69 16.38 23.04
CA SER A 19 -4.38 16.82 21.68
C SER A 19 -3.57 15.77 20.92
N SER A 20 -2.45 15.30 21.46
CA SER A 20 -1.60 14.33 20.75
C SER A 20 -2.34 13.00 20.53
N TYR A 21 -3.19 12.59 21.48
CA TYR A 21 -4.00 11.38 21.33
C TYR A 21 -5.01 11.53 20.19
N LEU A 22 -5.76 12.64 20.13
CA LEU A 22 -6.74 12.89 19.07
C LEU A 22 -6.07 13.02 17.70
N ASP A 23 -4.94 13.73 17.61
CA ASP A 23 -4.18 13.88 16.36
C ASP A 23 -3.70 12.53 15.83
N TYR A 24 -3.14 11.70 16.71
CA TYR A 24 -2.70 10.36 16.34
C TYR A 24 -3.89 9.48 15.94
N ALA A 25 -4.97 9.44 16.73
CA ALA A 25 -6.15 8.65 16.46
C ALA A 25 -6.78 9.02 15.10
N MET A 26 -6.94 10.31 14.82
CA MET A 26 -7.46 10.79 13.55
C MET A 26 -6.54 10.41 12.38
N SER A 27 -5.23 10.54 12.54
CA SER A 27 -4.27 10.12 11.50
C SER A 27 -4.38 8.62 11.18
N VAL A 28 -4.62 7.78 12.19
CA VAL A 28 -4.78 6.34 12.02
C VAL A 28 -6.09 6.03 11.30
N ILE A 29 -7.20 6.64 11.72
CA ILE A 29 -8.53 6.40 11.15
C ILE A 29 -8.55 6.79 9.68
N VAL A 30 -8.10 8.00 9.36
CA VAL A 30 -8.25 8.59 8.02
C VAL A 30 -7.19 8.10 7.04
N ALA A 31 -5.94 7.95 7.50
CA ALA A 31 -4.79 7.78 6.59
C ALA A 31 -4.07 6.43 6.74
N ARG A 32 -4.59 5.48 7.53
CA ARG A 32 -3.91 4.19 7.74
C ARG A 32 -4.85 2.99 7.79
N ALA A 33 -5.81 3.00 8.71
CA ALA A 33 -6.54 1.79 9.12
C ALA A 33 -7.71 1.48 8.20
N LEU A 34 -8.51 2.49 7.84
CA LEU A 34 -9.75 2.30 7.08
C LEU A 34 -9.52 2.49 5.57
N PRO A 35 -10.18 1.69 4.72
CA PRO A 35 -10.19 1.90 3.28
C PRO A 35 -11.10 3.07 2.90
N ASP A 36 -10.84 3.69 1.75
CA ASP A 36 -11.75 4.67 1.15
C ASP A 36 -12.94 3.95 0.48
N VAL A 37 -14.15 4.47 0.64
CA VAL A 37 -15.37 3.86 0.10
C VAL A 37 -15.41 3.80 -1.43
N ARG A 38 -14.69 4.69 -2.11
CA ARG A 38 -14.72 4.81 -3.58
C ARG A 38 -13.94 3.72 -4.29
N ASP A 39 -12.82 3.30 -3.69
CA ASP A 39 -11.90 2.32 -4.28
C ASP A 39 -11.68 1.09 -3.40
N GLY A 40 -12.17 1.08 -2.16
CA GLY A 40 -11.98 0.01 -1.19
C GLY A 40 -10.52 -0.12 -0.71
N MET A 41 -9.65 0.86 -0.98
CA MET A 41 -8.21 0.74 -0.74
C MET A 41 -7.73 1.57 0.45
N LYS A 42 -6.84 0.96 1.23
CA LYS A 42 -6.00 1.69 2.19
C LYS A 42 -4.91 2.49 1.46
N PRO A 43 -4.37 3.56 2.06
CA PRO A 43 -3.35 4.38 1.42
C PRO A 43 -2.10 3.61 0.95
N VAL A 44 -1.67 2.57 1.67
CA VAL A 44 -0.52 1.73 1.26
C VAL A 44 -0.77 0.99 -0.05
N HIS A 45 -1.96 0.38 -0.22
CA HIS A 45 -2.32 -0.34 -1.46
C HIS A 45 -2.33 0.61 -2.66
N ARG A 46 -2.93 1.80 -2.49
CA ARG A 46 -3.00 2.82 -3.55
C ARG A 46 -1.61 3.27 -3.99
N ARG A 47 -0.70 3.52 -3.04
CA ARG A 47 0.69 3.93 -3.31
C ARG A 47 1.46 2.84 -4.06
N ILE A 48 1.31 1.58 -3.68
CA ILE A 48 1.94 0.44 -4.36
C ILE A 48 1.47 0.37 -5.82
N LEU A 49 0.16 0.33 -6.05
CA LEU A 49 -0.40 0.21 -7.40
C LEU A 49 -0.07 1.44 -8.27
N TYR A 50 -0.04 2.63 -7.67
CA TYR A 50 0.35 3.86 -8.37
C TYR A 50 1.83 3.86 -8.77
N ALA A 51 2.73 3.43 -7.89
CA ALA A 51 4.15 3.29 -8.21
C ALA A 51 4.36 2.25 -9.32
N MET A 52 3.71 1.07 -9.22
CA MET A 52 3.78 0.04 -10.25
C MET A 52 3.27 0.55 -11.61
N HIS A 53 2.21 1.37 -11.61
CA HIS A 53 1.70 2.01 -12.82
C HIS A 53 2.72 2.95 -13.46
N LEU A 54 3.36 3.83 -12.68
CA LEU A 54 4.39 4.76 -13.18
C LEU A 54 5.66 4.04 -13.63
N MET A 55 5.98 2.90 -13.02
CA MET A 55 7.08 2.04 -13.44
C MET A 55 6.80 1.26 -14.73
N GLY A 56 5.59 1.38 -15.31
CA GLY A 56 5.20 0.64 -16.51
C GLY A 56 5.09 -0.87 -16.30
N LEU A 57 4.87 -1.32 -15.06
CA LEU A 57 4.65 -2.73 -14.74
C LEU A 57 3.20 -3.06 -15.09
N HIS A 58 2.97 -3.53 -16.31
CA HIS A 58 1.67 -3.95 -16.80
C HIS A 58 1.67 -5.47 -17.02
N TYR A 59 0.66 -6.15 -16.48
CA TYR A 59 0.51 -7.60 -16.58
C TYR A 59 0.61 -8.17 -18.00
N SER A 60 0.05 -7.47 -19.00
CA SER A 60 -0.03 -7.96 -20.38
C SER A 60 1.28 -7.88 -21.18
N THR A 61 2.24 -7.05 -20.75
CA THR A 61 3.40 -6.68 -21.59
C THR A 61 4.73 -6.68 -20.85
N SER A 62 4.72 -6.66 -19.52
CA SER A 62 5.94 -6.45 -18.73
C SER A 62 6.39 -7.75 -18.07
N SER A 63 7.67 -8.06 -18.20
CA SER A 63 8.31 -9.11 -17.42
C SER A 63 8.24 -8.78 -15.93
N THR A 64 8.20 -9.83 -15.10
CA THR A 64 8.17 -9.66 -13.65
C THR A 64 9.47 -8.99 -13.17
N THR A 65 9.36 -8.03 -12.26
CA THR A 65 10.51 -7.30 -11.69
C THR A 65 10.66 -7.61 -10.22
N LYS A 66 11.88 -7.45 -9.67
CA LYS A 66 12.15 -7.72 -8.25
C LYS A 66 11.24 -6.87 -7.34
N SER A 67 10.59 -7.51 -6.37
CA SER A 67 9.72 -6.83 -5.39
C SER A 67 10.43 -5.68 -4.68
N ALA A 68 11.71 -5.86 -4.32
CA ALA A 68 12.54 -4.83 -3.70
C ALA A 68 12.62 -3.53 -4.51
N LYS A 69 12.56 -3.60 -5.85
CA LYS A 69 12.57 -2.41 -6.71
C LYS A 69 11.27 -1.61 -6.55
N VAL A 70 10.12 -2.30 -6.51
CA VAL A 70 8.81 -1.68 -6.31
C VAL A 70 8.71 -1.10 -4.90
N VAL A 71 9.14 -1.85 -3.87
CA VAL A 71 9.14 -1.37 -2.49
C VAL A 71 10.02 -0.13 -2.35
N GLY A 72 11.24 -0.15 -2.90
CA GLY A 72 12.14 1.01 -2.89
C GLY A 72 11.54 2.25 -3.56
N GLU A 73 10.86 2.10 -4.69
CA GLU A 73 10.19 3.21 -5.38
C GLU A 73 9.05 3.79 -4.54
N VAL A 74 8.24 2.93 -3.90
CA VAL A 74 7.14 3.34 -3.03
C VAL A 74 7.66 4.11 -1.82
N LEU A 75 8.73 3.63 -1.17
CA LEU A 75 9.34 4.29 -0.03
C LEU A 75 9.96 5.64 -0.41
N GLY A 76 10.69 5.67 -1.53
CA GLY A 76 11.41 6.86 -1.96
C GLY A 76 10.49 8.03 -2.35
N LYS A 77 9.28 7.75 -2.83
CA LYS A 77 8.40 8.79 -3.40
C LYS A 77 7.06 8.98 -2.69
N TYR A 78 6.50 7.93 -2.07
CA TYR A 78 5.08 7.94 -1.70
C TYR A 78 4.77 7.49 -0.27
N HIS A 79 5.65 6.70 0.37
CA HIS A 79 5.34 6.05 1.65
C HIS A 79 6.51 6.18 2.65
N PRO A 80 6.50 7.18 3.55
CA PRO A 80 7.58 7.43 4.49
C PRO A 80 7.49 6.53 5.75
N HIS A 81 7.26 5.23 5.56
CA HIS A 81 7.19 4.25 6.65
C HIS A 81 8.03 3.01 6.31
N GLY A 82 8.04 1.99 7.17
CA GLY A 82 8.88 0.81 6.99
C GLY A 82 8.66 0.06 5.69
N ASP A 83 9.75 -0.47 5.13
CA ASP A 83 9.76 -1.32 3.94
C ASP A 83 8.92 -2.58 4.10
N MET A 84 8.98 -3.21 5.28
CA MET A 84 8.21 -4.43 5.58
C MET A 84 6.70 -4.20 5.46
N ALA A 85 6.19 -3.06 5.93
CA ALA A 85 4.76 -2.76 5.84
C ALA A 85 4.28 -2.64 4.39
N VAL A 86 5.13 -2.11 3.50
CA VAL A 86 4.85 -2.04 2.06
C VAL A 86 4.95 -3.42 1.42
N TYR A 87 5.97 -4.20 1.79
CA TYR A 87 6.17 -5.55 1.26
C TYR A 87 5.01 -6.48 1.63
N ASP A 88 4.62 -6.53 2.90
CA ASP A 88 3.52 -7.37 3.39
C ASP A 88 2.18 -7.00 2.74
N ALA A 89 1.94 -5.70 2.57
CA ALA A 89 0.77 -5.21 1.84
C ALA A 89 0.79 -5.67 0.38
N MET A 90 1.94 -5.58 -0.30
CA MET A 90 2.09 -6.05 -1.68
C MET A 90 1.94 -7.57 -1.81
N VAL A 91 2.46 -8.34 -0.86
CA VAL A 91 2.30 -9.80 -0.82
C VAL A 91 0.82 -10.16 -0.71
N ARG A 92 0.07 -9.52 0.19
CA ARG A 92 -1.38 -9.74 0.32
C ARG A 92 -2.14 -9.43 -0.97
N LEU A 93 -1.71 -8.41 -1.72
CA LEU A 93 -2.30 -8.07 -3.02
C LEU A 93 -2.08 -9.15 -4.09
N ALA A 94 -1.12 -10.07 -3.88
CA ALA A 94 -0.80 -11.16 -4.80
C ALA A 94 -1.34 -12.53 -4.37
N GLN A 95 -1.75 -12.69 -3.11
CA GLN A 95 -2.24 -13.96 -2.58
C GLN A 95 -3.68 -14.26 -3.04
N THR A 96 -3.85 -15.33 -3.82
CA THR A 96 -5.16 -15.81 -4.33
C THR A 96 -6.10 -16.31 -3.23
N PHE A 97 -5.55 -16.74 -2.08
CA PHE A 97 -6.33 -17.18 -0.93
C PHE A 97 -6.72 -16.04 0.02
N SER A 98 -6.00 -14.91 -0.02
CA SER A 98 -6.30 -13.72 0.80
C SER A 98 -7.23 -12.74 0.10
N MET A 99 -7.19 -12.70 -1.24
CA MET A 99 -8.02 -11.82 -2.06
C MET A 99 -8.82 -12.61 -3.08
N ARG A 100 -10.13 -12.35 -3.14
CA ARG A 100 -11.00 -12.91 -4.17
C ARG A 100 -10.52 -12.58 -5.60
N TYR A 101 -9.99 -11.37 -5.76
CA TYR A 101 -9.44 -10.83 -7.00
C TYR A 101 -8.07 -10.19 -6.71
N PRO A 102 -6.96 -10.91 -6.90
CA PRO A 102 -5.61 -10.38 -6.71
C PRO A 102 -5.33 -9.21 -7.66
N LEU A 103 -4.64 -8.18 -7.16
CA LEU A 103 -4.30 -6.96 -7.92
C LEU A 103 -2.83 -6.92 -8.33
N VAL A 104 -2.02 -7.82 -7.79
CA VAL A 104 -0.60 -7.99 -8.13
C VAL A 104 -0.41 -9.45 -8.54
N HIS A 105 0.38 -9.67 -9.58
CA HIS A 105 0.81 -11.01 -9.95
C HIS A 105 2.21 -11.26 -9.38
N GLY A 106 2.30 -12.19 -8.44
CA GLY A 106 3.56 -12.64 -7.85
C GLY A 106 4.08 -13.90 -8.54
N GLN A 107 5.37 -13.93 -8.85
CA GLN A 107 6.09 -15.13 -9.29
C GLN A 107 7.11 -15.53 -8.22
N GLY A 108 6.90 -16.69 -7.62
CA GLY A 108 7.71 -17.22 -6.52
C GLY A 108 6.85 -17.60 -5.32
N ASN A 109 7.47 -17.72 -4.14
CA ASN A 109 6.76 -18.04 -2.91
C ASN A 109 6.21 -16.76 -2.25
N PHE A 110 4.89 -16.62 -2.24
CA PHE A 110 4.14 -15.52 -1.62
C PHE A 110 3.36 -15.99 -0.36
N GLY A 111 3.79 -17.08 0.25
CA GLY A 111 3.16 -17.70 1.40
C GLY A 111 2.07 -18.69 1.03
N SER A 112 1.55 -19.38 2.05
CA SER A 112 0.56 -20.45 1.92
C SER A 112 -0.64 -20.23 2.85
N VAL A 113 -1.70 -21.01 2.65
CA VAL A 113 -2.87 -21.03 3.55
C VAL A 113 -2.50 -21.58 4.93
N ASP A 114 -1.44 -22.40 5.01
CA ASP A 114 -0.94 -23.03 6.24
C ASP A 114 -0.18 -22.04 7.14
N GLY A 115 -0.03 -20.78 6.70
CA GLY A 115 0.63 -19.72 7.45
C GLY A 115 2.12 -19.58 7.17
N ASP A 116 2.64 -20.27 6.14
CA ASP A 116 4.03 -20.07 5.74
C ASP A 116 4.24 -18.62 5.28
N PRO A 117 5.27 -17.93 5.78
CA PRO A 117 5.55 -16.56 5.38
C PRO A 117 5.96 -16.48 3.91
N PRO A 118 5.72 -15.33 3.25
CA PRO A 118 6.28 -15.09 1.94
C PRO A 118 7.81 -15.12 2.01
N ALA A 119 8.44 -15.56 0.91
CA ALA A 119 9.89 -15.49 0.85
C ALA A 119 10.36 -14.03 0.74
N ALA A 120 11.64 -13.74 1.00
CA ALA A 120 12.14 -12.36 1.02
C ALA A 120 11.87 -11.58 -0.28
N MET A 121 11.84 -10.24 -0.24
CA MET A 121 11.54 -9.31 -1.35
C MET A 121 12.44 -9.37 -2.62
N ARG A 122 13.26 -10.41 -2.76
CA ARG A 122 14.03 -10.73 -3.97
C ARG A 122 13.20 -11.37 -5.09
N TYR A 123 12.02 -11.93 -4.79
CA TYR A 123 11.13 -12.58 -5.78
C TYR A 123 10.31 -11.57 -6.58
N CYS A 124 9.81 -12.00 -7.73
CA CYS A 124 9.38 -11.09 -8.79
C CYS A 124 7.87 -10.81 -8.75
N VAL A 125 7.49 -9.55 -8.98
CA VAL A 125 6.10 -9.11 -9.13
C VAL A 125 5.91 -8.42 -10.47
N THR A 126 4.74 -8.61 -11.08
CA THR A 126 4.22 -7.74 -12.12
C THR A 126 2.85 -7.24 -11.67
N GLY A 127 2.60 -5.95 -11.86
CA GLY A 127 1.34 -5.33 -11.43
C GLY A 127 0.36 -5.31 -12.59
N SER A 128 -0.90 -5.56 -12.32
CA SER A 128 -1.91 -4.84 -13.07
C SER A 128 -3.00 -4.39 -12.14
N SER A 129 -3.32 -3.11 -12.25
CA SER A 129 -4.60 -2.56 -11.85
C SER A 129 -5.76 -3.11 -12.68
N LEU A 130 -5.68 -4.32 -13.24
CA LEU A 130 -6.79 -4.98 -13.91
C LEU A 130 -7.60 -5.72 -12.84
N ILE A 131 -8.89 -5.40 -12.73
CA ILE A 131 -9.84 -6.22 -11.99
C ILE A 131 -10.51 -7.17 -12.98
N VAL A 132 -10.81 -8.39 -12.53
CA VAL A 132 -11.66 -9.30 -13.30
C VAL A 132 -13.11 -8.85 -13.09
N THR A 133 -13.77 -8.42 -14.15
CA THR A 133 -15.20 -8.10 -14.19
C THR A 133 -15.96 -9.22 -14.91
N ASP A 134 -17.29 -9.16 -14.89
CA ASP A 134 -18.15 -10.05 -15.69
C ASP A 134 -17.87 -9.95 -17.20
N GLY A 135 -17.21 -8.88 -17.65
CA GLY A 135 -16.77 -8.68 -19.04
C GLY A 135 -15.29 -9.03 -19.31
N GLY A 136 -14.57 -9.59 -18.34
CA GLY A 136 -13.15 -9.91 -18.45
C GLY A 136 -12.23 -8.96 -17.66
N LEU A 137 -10.93 -9.00 -17.97
CA LEU A 137 -9.89 -8.20 -17.30
C LEU A 137 -10.01 -6.72 -17.70
N GLU A 138 -10.40 -5.85 -16.77
CA GLU A 138 -10.61 -4.42 -17.01
C GLU A 138 -9.77 -3.54 -16.08
N ARG A 139 -9.23 -2.42 -16.57
CA ARG A 139 -8.39 -1.55 -15.74
C ARG A 139 -9.24 -0.82 -14.73
N ILE A 140 -8.72 -0.62 -13.53
CA ILE A 140 -9.41 0.01 -12.40
C ILE A 140 -9.92 1.43 -12.74
N ARG A 141 -9.22 2.13 -13.63
CA ARG A 141 -9.61 3.46 -14.12
C ARG A 141 -10.81 3.46 -15.09
N ASP A 142 -11.12 2.31 -15.68
CA ASP A 142 -12.13 2.16 -16.74
C ASP A 142 -13.49 1.67 -16.18
N ILE A 143 -13.52 1.14 -14.95
CA ILE A 143 -14.73 0.62 -14.27
C ILE A 143 -15.81 1.70 -14.11
N GLY A 144 -15.42 2.93 -13.73
CA GLY A 144 -16.36 4.04 -13.48
C GLY A 144 -16.88 4.73 -14.74
N ARG A 145 -16.43 4.33 -15.93
CA ARG A 145 -16.82 4.92 -17.23
C ARG A 145 -17.84 4.10 -18.01
N ARG A 146 -18.28 2.94 -17.52
CA ARG A 146 -19.43 2.23 -18.09
C ARG A 146 -20.66 3.11 -17.87
N LYS A 147 -21.06 3.85 -18.91
CA LYS A 147 -22.43 4.35 -19.01
C LYS A 147 -23.32 3.12 -18.95
N ASN A 148 -24.18 3.07 -17.94
CA ASN A 148 -25.21 2.05 -17.79
C ASN A 148 -25.88 1.80 -19.16
N VAL A 149 -25.80 0.55 -19.62
CA VAL A 149 -26.77 -0.01 -20.57
C VAL A 149 -27.87 -0.62 -19.72
#